data_AF-A0A962IHL9-F1
#
_entry.id   AF-A0A962IHL9-F1
#
_cell.length_a   1.000
_cell.length_b   1.000
_cell.length_c   1.000
_cell.angle_alpha   90.00
_cell.angle_beta   90.00
_cell.angle_gamma   90.00
#
_symmetry.space_group_name_H-M   'P 1'
#
loop_
_entity.id
_entity.type
_entity.pdbx_description
1 polymer ?
#
loop_
_entity_poly.entity_id
_entity_poly.type
_entity_poly.pdbx_seq_one_letter_code
_entity_poly.pdbx_strand_id
1 'polypeptide(L)'
;AIAKEALGGEGRMAGNDFLQAGWLSPQIGYLAAYTVGGYAERDFSDPRGDERVLHEFLDQALSDFERGQARAVVIDLSLNHGGYDFIARAFAAHFADQRRPVYRKSPADALPPYQTELWLEPAAGQRYAGPVYLLTSDITVSGGEILTLALRALPQVIHVGAATRGALSDILEKPLGEGWVLTLSNEVYRDTQGQLWEGRGIEPQRPLPVFEAGQAPLAALTALRQMIERDLALTATAARATPAPAAATPPASDHRAGAGDSRR
;
A
#
# COMPACT_ATOMS: atom_id res chain seq x y z
N ALA A 1 15.30 9.56 -13.53
CA ALA A 1 14.88 8.88 -12.29
C ALA A 1 15.11 7.38 -12.46
N ILE A 2 15.64 6.72 -11.43
CA ILE A 2 15.95 5.28 -11.40
C ILE A 2 14.79 4.45 -11.97
N ALA A 3 13.55 4.79 -11.62
CA ALA A 3 12.38 4.05 -12.05
C ALA A 3 11.99 4.20 -13.54
N LYS A 4 12.45 5.22 -14.29
CA LYS A 4 12.20 5.26 -15.75
C LYS A 4 13.01 4.18 -16.48
N GLU A 5 14.23 3.91 -15.99
CA GLU A 5 15.06 2.81 -16.48
C GLU A 5 14.54 1.45 -16.00
N ALA A 6 14.02 1.37 -14.77
CA ALA A 6 13.41 0.15 -14.21
C ALA A 6 12.23 -0.38 -15.04
N LEU A 7 11.49 0.53 -15.68
CA LEU A 7 10.29 0.24 -16.46
C LEU A 7 10.56 0.20 -17.96
N GLY A 8 11.82 0.01 -18.37
CA GLY A 8 12.20 -0.11 -19.79
C GLY A 8 11.93 1.15 -20.62
N GLY A 9 11.84 2.32 -19.98
CA GLY A 9 11.50 3.59 -20.63
C GLY A 9 10.00 3.82 -20.85
N GLU A 10 9.13 2.86 -20.51
CA GLU A 10 7.69 2.92 -20.75
C GLU A 10 6.86 3.43 -19.56
N GLY A 11 7.52 3.76 -18.44
CA GLY A 11 6.86 4.32 -17.26
C GLY A 11 6.22 5.69 -17.52
N ARG A 12 4.97 5.86 -17.11
CA ARG A 12 4.23 7.13 -17.15
C ARG A 12 4.45 7.91 -15.85
N MET A 13 4.79 9.19 -15.98
CA MET A 13 4.87 10.14 -14.87
C MET A 13 3.58 10.97 -14.78
N ALA A 14 3.21 11.39 -13.57
CA ALA A 14 2.11 12.31 -13.30
C ALA A 14 2.40 13.11 -12.02
N GLY A 15 1.51 14.07 -11.70
CA GLY A 15 1.56 14.80 -10.43
C GLY A 15 2.90 15.49 -10.19
N ASN A 16 3.33 16.36 -11.12
CA ASN A 16 4.62 17.05 -11.04
C ASN A 16 5.84 16.12 -10.96
N ASP A 17 5.78 14.97 -11.65
CA ASP A 17 6.80 13.92 -11.63
C ASP A 17 6.95 13.22 -10.26
N PHE A 18 6.02 13.43 -9.33
CA PHE A 18 6.01 12.73 -8.05
C PHE A 18 5.28 11.38 -8.07
N LEU A 19 4.47 11.12 -9.10
CA LEU A 19 3.78 9.86 -9.29
C LEU A 19 4.29 9.15 -10.53
N GLN A 20 4.45 7.82 -10.45
CA GLN A 20 4.89 7.01 -11.58
C GLN A 20 4.17 5.67 -11.64
N ALA A 21 3.72 5.27 -12.83
CA ALA A 21 3.10 3.97 -13.08
C ALA A 21 3.74 3.26 -14.27
N GLY A 22 3.72 1.94 -14.27
CA GLY A 22 4.11 1.12 -15.41
C GLY A 22 4.15 -0.36 -15.06
N TRP A 23 4.94 -1.12 -15.81
CA TRP A 23 5.08 -2.56 -15.62
C TRP A 23 6.52 -2.90 -15.26
N LEU A 24 6.72 -3.56 -14.11
CA LEU A 24 8.02 -4.08 -13.71
C LEU A 24 8.35 -5.40 -14.44
N SER A 25 7.30 -6.13 -14.83
CA SER A 25 7.33 -7.28 -15.73
C SER A 25 5.95 -7.46 -16.36
N PRO A 26 5.75 -8.35 -17.36
CA PRO A 26 4.45 -8.52 -18.01
C PRO A 26 3.28 -8.89 -17.08
N GLN A 27 3.55 -9.33 -15.84
CA GLN A 27 2.53 -9.72 -14.86
C GLN A 27 2.61 -8.90 -13.56
N ILE A 28 3.53 -7.94 -13.45
CA ILE A 28 3.77 -7.17 -12.24
C ILE A 28 3.61 -5.68 -12.54
N GLY A 29 2.51 -5.11 -12.07
CA GLY A 29 2.28 -3.67 -12.10
C GLY A 29 3.22 -2.95 -11.13
N TYR A 30 3.54 -1.70 -11.44
CA TYR A 30 4.42 -0.87 -10.64
C TYR A 30 3.84 0.52 -10.45
N LEU A 31 3.85 0.98 -9.20
CA LEU A 31 3.51 2.34 -8.79
C LEU A 31 4.66 2.88 -7.94
N ALA A 32 5.00 4.15 -8.12
CA ALA A 32 5.85 4.88 -7.20
C ALA A 32 5.22 6.22 -6.82
N ALA A 33 5.45 6.62 -5.58
CA ALA A 33 5.11 7.93 -5.07
C ALA A 33 6.35 8.50 -4.37
N TYR A 34 6.91 9.57 -4.92
CA TYR A 34 8.09 10.26 -4.39
C TYR A 34 7.75 11.27 -3.28
N THR A 35 6.47 11.63 -3.19
CA THR A 35 5.84 12.40 -2.12
C THR A 35 4.43 11.86 -1.92
N VAL A 36 3.71 12.32 -0.89
CA VAL A 36 2.26 12.17 -0.75
C VAL A 36 1.60 13.55 -0.74
N GLY A 37 1.74 14.27 -1.85
CA GLY A 37 1.27 15.63 -2.06
C GLY A 37 2.15 16.38 -3.07
N GLY A 38 1.78 17.61 -3.42
CA GLY A 38 2.48 18.43 -4.41
C GLY A 38 2.24 18.03 -5.87
N TYR A 39 1.15 17.29 -6.12
CA TYR A 39 0.79 16.75 -7.43
C TYR A 39 0.11 17.78 -8.33
N ALA A 40 -0.72 18.65 -7.76
CA ALA A 40 -1.33 19.78 -8.45
C ALA A 40 -0.34 20.96 -8.49
N GLU A 41 0.09 21.43 -7.32
CA GLU A 41 1.04 22.52 -7.17
C GLU A 41 2.26 22.05 -6.37
N ARG A 42 3.47 22.19 -6.93
CA ARG A 42 4.71 21.65 -6.34
C ARG A 42 5.02 22.20 -4.93
N ASP A 43 4.50 23.37 -4.59
CA ASP A 43 4.67 24.02 -3.29
C ASP A 43 3.66 23.55 -2.23
N PHE A 44 2.86 22.53 -2.54
CA PHE A 44 1.85 21.92 -1.65
C PHE A 44 0.67 22.86 -1.32
N SER A 45 0.46 23.92 -2.11
CA SER A 45 -0.59 24.92 -1.88
C SER A 45 -2.01 24.48 -2.27
N ASP A 46 -2.18 23.43 -3.08
CA ASP A 46 -3.49 22.88 -3.49
C ASP A 46 -3.70 21.40 -3.04
N PRO A 47 -3.93 21.15 -1.75
CA PRO A 47 -4.17 19.80 -1.23
C PRO A 47 -5.41 19.10 -1.82
N ARG A 48 -6.42 19.86 -2.28
CA ARG A 48 -7.61 19.28 -2.92
C ARG A 48 -7.32 18.91 -4.37
N GLY A 49 -6.51 19.70 -5.07
CA GLY A 49 -5.95 19.35 -6.36
C GLY A 49 -5.12 18.07 -6.29
N ASP A 50 -4.28 17.95 -5.26
CA ASP A 50 -3.46 16.75 -5.04
C ASP A 50 -4.31 15.48 -4.96
N GLU A 51 -5.38 15.50 -4.17
CA GLU A 51 -6.28 14.35 -4.04
C GLU A 51 -6.93 13.96 -5.37
N ARG A 52 -7.38 14.95 -6.17
CA ARG A 52 -7.93 14.68 -7.51
C ARG A 52 -6.92 14.07 -8.46
N VAL A 53 -5.72 14.65 -8.54
CA VAL A 53 -4.64 14.15 -9.41
C VAL A 53 -4.25 12.72 -9.00
N LEU A 54 -4.19 12.45 -7.69
CA LEU A 54 -3.92 11.11 -7.18
C LEU A 54 -4.97 10.10 -7.63
N HIS A 55 -6.26 10.41 -7.44
CA HIS A 55 -7.35 9.52 -7.82
C HIS A 55 -7.35 9.23 -9.33
N GLU A 56 -7.24 10.27 -10.16
CA GLU A 56 -7.18 10.10 -11.62
C GLU A 56 -5.97 9.23 -12.05
N PHE A 57 -4.82 9.44 -11.42
CA PHE A 57 -3.61 8.68 -11.70
C PHE A 57 -3.77 7.19 -11.31
N LEU A 58 -4.26 6.91 -10.10
CA LEU A 58 -4.45 5.55 -9.61
C LEU A 58 -5.57 4.83 -10.36
N ASP A 59 -6.67 5.52 -10.68
CA ASP A 59 -7.77 4.95 -11.46
C ASP A 59 -7.28 4.46 -12.82
N GLN A 60 -6.49 5.28 -13.52
CA GLN A 60 -5.91 4.88 -14.79
C GLN A 60 -4.91 3.72 -14.64
N ALA A 61 -3.96 3.83 -13.70
CA ALA A 61 -2.91 2.82 -13.55
C ALA A 61 -3.48 1.45 -13.13
N LEU A 62 -4.42 1.43 -12.19
CA LEU A 62 -5.05 0.19 -11.73
C LEU A 62 -5.97 -0.41 -12.79
N SER A 63 -6.60 0.42 -13.63
CA SER A 63 -7.37 -0.05 -14.79
C SER A 63 -6.45 -0.69 -15.84
N ASP A 64 -5.25 -0.11 -16.04
CA ASP A 64 -4.23 -0.68 -16.92
C ASP A 64 -3.77 -2.06 -16.41
N PHE A 65 -3.56 -2.18 -15.09
CA PHE A 65 -3.17 -3.44 -14.45
C PHE A 65 -4.26 -4.51 -14.50
N GLU A 66 -5.53 -4.13 -14.31
CA GLU A 66 -6.66 -5.06 -14.45
C GLU A 66 -6.75 -5.61 -15.87
N ARG A 67 -6.70 -4.73 -16.89
CA ARG A 67 -6.73 -5.14 -18.30
C ARG A 67 -5.53 -6.01 -18.70
N GLY A 68 -4.36 -5.71 -18.15
CA GLY A 68 -3.15 -6.52 -18.33
C GLY A 68 -3.08 -7.77 -17.45
N GLN A 69 -4.11 -8.04 -16.64
CA GLN A 69 -4.18 -9.19 -15.73
C GLN A 69 -2.99 -9.27 -14.76
N ALA A 70 -2.60 -8.12 -14.19
CA ALA A 70 -1.51 -8.04 -13.22
C ALA A 70 -1.74 -9.00 -12.05
N ARG A 71 -0.76 -9.86 -11.80
CA ARG A 71 -0.79 -10.86 -10.72
C ARG A 71 -0.22 -10.33 -9.41
N ALA A 72 0.51 -9.23 -9.47
CA ALA A 72 0.98 -8.48 -8.31
C ALA A 72 1.17 -7.01 -8.68
N VAL A 73 1.15 -6.13 -7.67
CA VAL A 73 1.51 -4.71 -7.80
C VAL A 73 2.62 -4.37 -6.82
N VAL A 74 3.65 -3.68 -7.29
CA VAL A 74 4.66 -3.04 -6.45
C VAL A 74 4.22 -1.61 -6.16
N ILE A 75 4.28 -1.20 -4.89
CA ILE A 75 4.20 0.19 -4.46
C ILE A 75 5.59 0.57 -3.95
N ASP A 76 6.30 1.41 -4.69
CA ASP A 76 7.64 1.86 -4.36
C ASP A 76 7.61 3.23 -3.67
N LEU A 77 7.94 3.21 -2.37
CA LEU A 77 8.13 4.39 -1.53
C LEU A 77 9.61 4.58 -1.14
N SER A 78 10.53 3.85 -1.77
CA SER A 78 11.96 3.90 -1.46
C SER A 78 12.58 5.28 -1.64
N LEU A 79 11.96 6.17 -2.40
CA LEU A 79 12.38 7.56 -2.57
C LEU A 79 11.29 8.55 -2.11
N ASN A 80 10.42 8.13 -1.18
CA ASN A 80 9.31 8.97 -0.72
C ASN A 80 9.75 9.96 0.37
N HIS A 81 9.58 11.25 0.10
CA HIS A 81 9.98 12.35 0.97
C HIS A 81 8.86 12.90 1.87
N GLY A 82 7.77 12.16 2.05
CA GLY A 82 6.66 12.55 2.91
C GLY A 82 5.61 13.41 2.22
N GLY A 83 4.81 14.11 3.02
CA GLY A 83 3.66 14.91 2.57
C GLY A 83 2.48 14.75 3.52
N TYR A 84 1.26 14.76 2.99
CA TYR A 84 0.04 14.81 3.77
C TYR A 84 -0.52 13.44 4.17
N ASP A 85 -0.91 13.32 5.44
CA ASP A 85 -1.60 12.15 6.02
C ASP A 85 -2.85 11.72 5.24
N PHE A 86 -3.67 12.68 4.81
CA PHE A 86 -4.92 12.38 4.12
C PHE A 86 -4.68 11.88 2.69
N ILE A 87 -3.67 12.40 1.99
CA ILE A 87 -3.24 11.91 0.67
C ILE A 87 -2.65 10.50 0.79
N ALA A 88 -1.86 10.24 1.83
CA ALA A 88 -1.37 8.90 2.14
C ALA A 88 -2.53 7.90 2.34
N ARG A 89 -3.55 8.25 3.13
CA ARG A 89 -4.72 7.39 3.29
C ARG A 89 -5.54 7.25 2.00
N ALA A 90 -5.71 8.32 1.22
CA ALA A 90 -6.40 8.27 -0.07
C ALA A 90 -5.68 7.31 -1.05
N PHE A 91 -4.34 7.29 -1.06
CA PHE A 91 -3.57 6.33 -1.86
C PHE A 91 -3.86 4.90 -1.41
N ALA A 92 -3.74 4.62 -0.11
CA ALA A 92 -3.98 3.28 0.44
C ALA A 92 -5.40 2.78 0.20
N ALA A 93 -6.40 3.68 0.11
CA ALA A 93 -7.81 3.35 -0.08
C ALA A 93 -8.07 2.57 -1.37
N HIS A 94 -7.26 2.78 -2.42
CA HIS A 94 -7.36 2.01 -3.67
C HIS A 94 -6.95 0.54 -3.52
N PHE A 95 -6.32 0.16 -2.42
CA PHE A 95 -5.92 -1.22 -2.11
C PHE A 95 -6.78 -1.86 -1.03
N ALA A 96 -7.72 -1.12 -0.45
CA ALA A 96 -8.66 -1.66 0.53
C ALA A 96 -9.88 -2.29 -0.15
N ASP A 97 -10.26 -3.47 0.32
CA ASP A 97 -11.47 -4.21 -0.05
C ASP A 97 -12.65 -3.92 0.90
N GLN A 98 -12.36 -3.57 2.15
CA GLN A 98 -13.35 -3.19 3.16
C GLN A 98 -12.79 -2.17 4.15
N ARG A 99 -13.70 -1.56 4.92
CA ARG A 99 -13.37 -0.69 6.05
C ARG A 99 -12.48 -1.40 7.07
N ARG A 100 -11.33 -0.82 7.43
CA ARG A 100 -10.39 -1.40 8.41
C ARG A 100 -9.67 -0.33 9.26
N PRO A 101 -9.33 -0.63 10.52
CA PRO A 101 -8.46 0.24 11.31
C PRO A 101 -7.02 0.10 10.77
N VAL A 102 -6.30 1.22 10.67
CA VAL A 102 -4.96 1.24 10.05
C VAL A 102 -3.83 1.66 10.99
N TYR A 103 -4.09 2.62 11.87
CA TYR A 103 -3.16 3.04 12.91
C TYR A 103 -3.93 3.88 13.94
N ARG A 104 -3.27 4.17 15.06
CA ARG A 104 -3.77 5.09 16.08
C ARG A 104 -2.83 6.27 16.17
N LYS A 105 -3.38 7.45 16.43
CA LYS A 105 -2.60 8.64 16.77
C LYS A 105 -3.14 9.34 18.01
N SER A 106 -2.27 10.00 18.74
CA SER A 106 -2.63 10.79 19.93
C SER A 106 -1.67 11.97 20.07
N PRO A 107 -2.10 13.12 20.62
CA PRO A 107 -1.16 14.13 21.08
C PRO A 107 -0.16 13.54 22.07
N ALA A 108 1.09 13.98 22.02
CA ALA A 108 2.18 13.43 22.83
C ALA A 108 1.99 13.68 24.34
N ASP A 109 1.32 14.78 24.69
CA ASP A 109 0.98 15.17 26.05
C ASP A 109 -0.40 14.66 26.51
N ALA A 110 -1.10 13.91 25.68
CA ALA A 110 -2.44 13.43 26.01
C ALA A 110 -2.41 12.39 27.14
N LEU A 111 -3.16 12.66 28.21
CA LEU A 111 -3.47 11.66 29.23
C LEU A 111 -4.50 10.67 28.68
N PRO A 112 -4.42 9.36 28.99
CA PRO A 112 -5.43 8.39 28.54
C PRO A 112 -6.85 8.86 28.88
N PRO A 113 -7.86 8.62 28.00
CA PRO A 113 -7.85 7.65 26.90
C PRO A 113 -7.77 8.28 25.49
N TYR A 114 -7.18 9.47 25.30
CA TYR A 114 -7.21 10.14 23.98
C TYR A 114 -6.30 9.47 22.94
N GLN A 115 -6.79 8.40 22.34
CA GLN A 115 -6.23 7.80 21.12
C GLN A 115 -7.29 7.83 20.03
N THR A 116 -6.97 8.51 18.93
CA THR A 116 -7.80 8.49 17.73
C THR A 116 -7.41 7.28 16.91
N GLU A 117 -8.34 6.36 16.71
CA GLU A 117 -8.18 5.27 15.77
C GLU A 117 -8.53 5.76 14.36
N LEU A 118 -7.60 5.58 13.43
CA LEU A 118 -7.79 5.96 12.04
C LEU A 118 -8.25 4.75 11.25
N TRP A 119 -9.20 5.01 10.37
CA TRP A 119 -9.84 4.01 9.53
C TRP A 119 -9.56 4.30 8.07
N LEU A 120 -9.40 3.23 7.32
CA LEU A 120 -9.31 3.26 5.87
C LEU A 120 -10.60 2.71 5.30
N GLU A 121 -11.23 3.49 4.43
CA GLU A 121 -12.37 3.07 3.61
C GLU A 121 -11.87 2.72 2.21
N PRO A 122 -12.46 1.72 1.53
CA PRO A 122 -12.19 1.48 0.12
C PRO A 122 -12.46 2.71 -0.74
N ALA A 123 -11.56 2.99 -1.69
CA ALA A 123 -11.77 4.05 -2.66
C ALA A 123 -13.05 3.81 -3.48
N ALA A 124 -13.73 4.89 -3.87
CA ALA A 124 -14.90 4.81 -4.74
C ALA A 124 -14.53 4.44 -6.20
N GLY A 125 -13.30 4.78 -6.62
CA GLY A 125 -12.76 4.51 -7.95
C GLY A 125 -12.22 3.09 -8.11
N GLN A 126 -11.24 2.94 -9.01
CA GLN A 126 -10.62 1.67 -9.33
C GLN A 126 -9.83 1.14 -8.13
N ARG A 127 -9.92 -0.17 -7.89
CA ARG A 127 -9.23 -0.81 -6.77
C ARG A 127 -8.41 -2.02 -7.20
N TYR A 128 -7.41 -2.36 -6.40
CA TYR A 128 -6.62 -3.58 -6.56
C TYR A 128 -6.58 -4.38 -5.26
N ALA A 129 -7.19 -5.57 -5.28
CA ALA A 129 -7.25 -6.48 -4.14
C ALA A 129 -6.27 -7.67 -4.24
N GLY A 130 -5.44 -7.71 -5.29
CA GLY A 130 -4.43 -8.76 -5.48
C GLY A 130 -3.18 -8.55 -4.61
N PRO A 131 -2.16 -9.43 -4.74
CA PRO A 131 -0.91 -9.32 -3.98
C PRO A 131 -0.19 -7.99 -4.19
N VAL A 132 0.17 -7.32 -3.10
CA VAL A 132 0.88 -6.04 -3.12
C VAL A 132 2.22 -6.17 -2.42
N TYR A 133 3.27 -5.64 -3.04
CA TYR A 133 4.61 -5.56 -2.45
C TYR A 133 4.97 -4.10 -2.22
N LEU A 134 5.05 -3.71 -0.95
CA LEU A 134 5.42 -2.36 -0.54
C LEU A 134 6.94 -2.30 -0.36
N LEU A 135 7.63 -1.44 -1.12
CA LEU A 135 9.07 -1.21 -1.00
C LEU A 135 9.36 0.10 -0.25
N THR A 136 10.18 0.04 0.80
CA THR A 136 10.63 1.23 1.55
C THR A 136 12.15 1.26 1.70
N SER A 137 12.69 2.42 2.06
CA SER A 137 14.10 2.62 2.41
C SER A 137 14.23 3.58 3.60
N ASP A 138 15.47 3.87 3.99
CA ASP A 138 15.83 4.89 4.98
C ASP A 138 15.52 6.34 4.52
N ILE A 139 15.15 6.53 3.25
CA ILE A 139 14.65 7.80 2.71
C ILE A 139 13.16 7.97 2.98
N THR A 140 12.38 6.87 3.03
CA THR A 140 10.93 6.91 3.27
C THR A 140 10.65 7.60 4.61
N VAL A 141 9.93 8.72 4.59
CA VAL A 141 9.79 9.61 5.76
C VAL A 141 8.38 10.21 5.88
N SER A 142 7.95 10.53 7.11
CA SER A 142 6.75 11.33 7.41
C SER A 142 5.49 10.75 6.74
N GLY A 143 4.79 11.50 5.88
CA GLY A 143 3.61 11.02 5.16
C GLY A 143 3.81 9.70 4.41
N GLY A 144 5.03 9.39 3.95
CA GLY A 144 5.37 8.09 3.35
C GLY A 144 5.34 6.93 4.36
N GLU A 145 5.66 7.22 5.62
CA GLU A 145 5.55 6.28 6.74
C GLU A 145 4.09 6.08 7.14
N ILE A 146 3.25 7.13 7.03
CA ILE A 146 1.80 7.03 7.22
C ILE A 146 1.15 6.16 6.14
N LEU A 147 1.56 6.33 4.88
CA LEU A 147 1.16 5.45 3.78
C LEU A 147 1.60 4.00 4.05
N THR A 148 2.81 3.82 4.57
CA THR A 148 3.34 2.50 4.97
C THR A 148 2.48 1.85 6.05
N LEU A 149 2.11 2.57 7.13
CA LEU A 149 1.21 2.06 8.17
C LEU A 149 -0.16 1.66 7.59
N ALA A 150 -0.72 2.52 6.73
CA ALA A 150 -2.02 2.28 6.11
C ALA A 150 -2.03 1.03 5.21
N LEU A 151 -1.00 0.85 4.39
CA LEU A 151 -0.87 -0.32 3.52
C LEU A 151 -0.56 -1.59 4.32
N ARG A 152 0.31 -1.55 5.34
CA ARG A 152 0.65 -2.74 6.16
C ARG A 152 -0.54 -3.32 6.94
N ALA A 153 -1.57 -2.52 7.19
CA ALA A 153 -2.80 -2.99 7.80
C ALA A 153 -3.65 -3.86 6.84
N LEU A 154 -3.34 -3.88 5.55
CA LEU A 154 -4.02 -4.69 4.54
C LEU A 154 -3.38 -6.09 4.46
N PRO A 155 -4.18 -7.18 4.52
CA PRO A 155 -3.67 -8.54 4.64
C PRO A 155 -2.89 -9.04 3.41
N GLN A 156 -3.12 -8.44 2.24
CA GLN A 156 -2.46 -8.80 0.99
C GLN A 156 -1.16 -8.03 0.74
N VAL A 157 -0.79 -7.09 1.62
CA VAL A 157 0.43 -6.29 1.50
C VAL A 157 1.60 -6.99 2.19
N ILE A 158 2.66 -7.23 1.43
CA ILE A 158 3.95 -7.71 1.92
C ILE A 158 4.92 -6.53 1.87
N HIS A 159 5.39 -6.07 3.02
CA HIS A 159 6.35 -4.96 3.10
C HIS A 159 7.80 -5.48 3.10
N VAL A 160 8.58 -4.96 2.16
CA VAL A 160 9.92 -5.38 1.75
C VAL A 160 10.83 -4.15 1.71
N GLY A 161 12.15 -4.31 1.90
CA GLY A 161 13.11 -3.23 1.74
C GLY A 161 13.96 -2.98 2.98
N ALA A 162 14.17 -1.71 3.32
CA ALA A 162 14.83 -1.30 4.56
C ALA A 162 13.87 -0.50 5.46
N ALA A 163 14.24 -0.38 6.73
CA ALA A 163 13.51 0.42 7.71
C ALA A 163 13.32 1.86 7.20
N THR A 164 12.14 2.44 7.47
CA THR A 164 11.88 3.84 7.15
C THR A 164 12.69 4.78 8.05
N ARG A 165 12.59 6.10 7.84
CA ARG A 165 13.36 7.09 8.60
C ARG A 165 12.98 7.19 10.09
N GLY A 166 11.72 6.90 10.44
CA GLY A 166 11.20 7.02 11.79
C GLY A 166 10.78 8.44 12.18
N ALA A 167 10.38 9.29 11.23
CA ALA A 167 9.93 10.67 11.50
C ALA A 167 8.40 10.77 11.47
N LEU A 168 7.75 10.02 12.36
CA LEU A 168 6.30 9.89 12.47
C LEU A 168 5.72 10.86 13.51
N SER A 169 5.46 12.11 13.11
CA SER A 169 4.63 13.06 13.87
C SER A 169 4.12 14.18 12.98
N ASP A 170 2.87 14.61 13.20
CA ASP A 170 2.39 15.91 12.71
C ASP A 170 3.13 17.04 13.42
N ILE A 171 3.36 18.14 12.69
CA ILE A 171 4.04 19.32 13.22
C ILE A 171 3.01 20.19 13.95
N LEU A 172 3.30 20.53 15.20
CA LEU A 172 2.63 21.62 15.89
C LEU A 172 3.37 22.93 15.64
N GLU A 173 2.73 23.84 14.90
CA GLU A 173 3.25 25.18 14.69
C GLU A 173 2.75 26.15 15.76
N LYS A 174 3.66 26.95 16.32
CA LYS A 174 3.38 28.03 17.27
C LYS A 174 4.03 29.33 16.80
N PRO A 175 3.24 30.34 16.39
CA PRO A 175 3.76 31.67 16.12
C PRO A 175 4.35 32.29 17.38
N LEU A 176 5.56 32.85 17.30
CA LEU A 176 6.23 33.52 18.42
C LEU A 176 6.19 35.06 18.33
N GLY A 177 5.61 35.61 17.25
CA GLY A 177 5.64 37.04 16.91
C GLY A 177 6.77 37.40 15.95
N GLU A 178 6.69 38.58 15.33
CA GLU A 178 7.72 39.11 14.40
C GLU A 178 8.14 38.14 13.27
N GLY A 179 7.21 37.29 12.79
CA GLY A 179 7.47 36.33 11.72
C GLY A 179 8.16 35.02 12.15
N TRP A 180 8.48 34.85 13.44
CA TRP A 180 9.07 33.60 13.95
C TRP A 180 7.99 32.54 14.20
N VAL A 181 8.32 31.29 13.85
CA VAL A 181 7.47 30.12 14.08
C VAL A 181 8.31 29.03 14.76
N LEU A 182 7.80 28.49 15.87
CA LEU A 182 8.32 27.28 16.50
C LEU A 182 7.55 26.07 15.95
N THR A 183 8.28 25.04 15.56
CA THR A 183 7.71 23.74 15.13
C THR A 183 8.13 22.65 16.13
N LEU A 184 7.17 21.82 16.54
CA LEU A 184 7.37 20.75 17.51
C LEU A 184 6.77 19.44 16.98
N SER A 185 7.46 18.32 17.24
CA SER A 185 6.81 17.00 17.20
C SER A 185 5.76 16.96 18.33
N ASN A 186 4.54 16.55 18.00
CA ASN A 186 3.39 16.69 18.88
C ASN A 186 2.47 15.47 18.89
N GLU A 187 2.66 14.50 18.00
CA GLU A 187 1.77 13.34 17.90
C GLU A 187 2.54 12.03 17.94
N VAL A 188 1.95 11.04 18.60
CA VAL A 188 2.48 9.68 18.72
C VAL A 188 1.64 8.76 17.85
N TYR A 189 2.29 8.11 16.89
CA TYR A 189 1.66 7.14 15.99
C TYR A 189 1.97 5.70 16.43
N ARG A 190 0.95 4.85 16.41
CA ARG A 190 1.05 3.41 16.69
C ARG A 190 0.39 2.61 15.59
N ASP A 191 1.02 1.51 15.17
CA ASP A 191 0.38 0.60 14.24
C ASP A 191 -0.81 -0.17 14.88
N THR A 192 -1.46 -1.03 14.10
CA THR A 192 -2.60 -1.83 14.55
C THR A 192 -2.27 -2.79 15.69
N GLN A 193 -0.98 -3.08 15.93
CA GLN A 193 -0.48 -3.91 17.04
C GLN A 193 -0.03 -3.06 18.24
N GLY A 194 -0.15 -1.73 18.16
CA GLY A 194 0.24 -0.80 19.21
C GLY A 194 1.73 -0.41 19.22
N GLN A 195 2.49 -0.84 18.21
CA GLN A 195 3.94 -0.61 18.14
C GLN A 195 4.25 0.84 17.75
N LEU A 196 5.22 1.42 18.46
CA LEU A 196 5.83 2.72 18.14
C LEU A 196 7.00 2.53 17.17
N TRP A 197 7.07 3.41 16.18
CA TRP A 197 8.10 3.39 15.12
C TRP A 197 8.90 4.69 15.01
N GLU A 198 8.49 5.75 15.70
CA GLU A 198 9.25 7.00 15.77
C GLU A 198 10.69 6.76 16.28
N GLY A 199 11.66 7.44 15.67
CA GLY A 199 13.10 7.37 15.98
C GLY A 199 13.82 6.13 15.44
N ARG A 200 13.12 5.06 15.07
CA ARG A 200 13.73 3.81 14.58
C ARG A 200 13.31 3.39 13.16
N GLY A 201 12.16 3.88 12.69
CA GLY A 201 11.62 3.50 11.39
C GLY A 201 10.78 2.22 11.42
N ILE A 202 9.86 2.10 10.47
CA ILE A 202 9.00 0.94 10.26
C ILE A 202 9.81 -0.16 9.59
N GLU A 203 10.11 -1.21 10.34
CA GLU A 203 10.86 -2.36 9.85
C GLU A 203 10.03 -3.19 8.85
N PRO A 204 10.61 -3.58 7.71
CA PRO A 204 9.94 -4.42 6.73
C PRO A 204 9.82 -5.87 7.23
N GLN A 205 8.76 -6.54 6.82
CA GLN A 205 8.56 -7.98 7.05
C GLN A 205 9.64 -8.81 6.33
N ARG A 206 10.14 -8.32 5.20
CA ARG A 206 11.21 -8.97 4.42
C ARG A 206 12.33 -7.96 4.12
N PRO A 207 13.42 -7.98 4.90
CA PRO A 207 14.56 -7.11 4.64
C PRO A 207 15.17 -7.33 3.24
N LEU A 208 15.46 -6.24 2.56
CA LEU A 208 16.11 -6.19 1.26
C LEU A 208 16.93 -4.89 1.16
N PRO A 209 18.23 -4.96 0.82
CA PRO A 209 19.01 -3.75 0.56
C PRO A 209 18.44 -2.91 -0.59
N VAL A 210 18.31 -1.60 -0.39
CA VAL A 210 17.73 -0.69 -1.39
C VAL A 210 18.74 0.25 -2.02
N PHE A 211 19.59 0.90 -1.20
CA PHE A 211 20.64 1.82 -1.66
C PHE A 211 22.00 1.47 -1.05
N GLU A 212 22.36 0.18 -1.11
CA GLU A 212 23.67 -0.26 -0.64
C GLU A 212 24.80 0.30 -1.52
N ALA A 213 25.84 0.81 -0.87
CA ALA A 213 27.01 1.35 -1.55
C ALA A 213 27.65 0.29 -2.46
N GLY A 214 27.87 0.65 -3.73
CA GLY A 214 28.46 -0.24 -4.73
C GLY A 214 27.46 -1.16 -5.45
N GLN A 215 26.18 -1.14 -5.10
CA GLN A 215 25.14 -1.82 -5.87
C GLN A 215 24.73 -1.00 -7.10
N ALA A 216 24.27 -1.70 -8.14
CA ALA A 216 23.68 -1.05 -9.31
C ALA A 216 22.39 -0.28 -8.89
N PRO A 217 22.07 0.85 -9.54
CA PRO A 217 20.89 1.67 -9.18
C PRO A 217 19.55 0.93 -9.15
N LEU A 218 19.44 -0.20 -9.85
CA LEU A 218 18.22 -1.02 -9.97
C LEU A 218 18.29 -2.38 -9.26
N ALA A 219 19.32 -2.61 -8.44
CA ALA A 219 19.55 -3.91 -7.80
C ALA A 219 18.34 -4.33 -6.93
N ALA A 220 17.83 -3.41 -6.11
CA ALA A 220 16.69 -3.66 -5.24
C ALA A 220 15.41 -4.02 -6.00
N LEU A 221 15.06 -3.25 -7.04
CA LEU A 221 13.90 -3.52 -7.88
C LEU A 221 14.04 -4.85 -8.64
N THR A 222 15.25 -5.18 -9.08
CA THR A 222 15.54 -6.47 -9.74
C THR A 222 15.35 -7.64 -8.78
N ALA A 223 15.90 -7.54 -7.55
CA ALA A 223 15.75 -8.55 -6.53
C ALA A 223 14.28 -8.70 -6.08
N LEU A 224 13.56 -7.58 -5.94
CA LEU A 224 12.14 -7.57 -5.63
C LEU A 224 11.33 -8.27 -6.73
N ARG A 225 11.57 -7.95 -8.01
CA ARG A 225 10.93 -8.63 -9.14
C ARG A 225 11.11 -10.14 -9.07
N GLN A 226 12.34 -10.61 -8.84
CA GLN A 226 12.64 -12.04 -8.72
C GLN A 226 11.93 -12.70 -7.52
N MET A 227 11.85 -11.98 -6.38
CA MET A 227 11.11 -12.43 -5.20
C MET A 227 9.63 -12.64 -5.54
N ILE A 228 9.00 -11.66 -6.20
CA ILE A 228 7.59 -11.72 -6.59
C ILE A 228 7.33 -12.87 -7.56
N GLU A 229 8.17 -13.02 -8.58
CA GLU A 229 8.04 -14.11 -9.56
C GLU A 229 8.12 -15.48 -8.89
N ARG A 230 9.01 -15.64 -7.90
CA ARG A 230 9.13 -16.87 -7.11
C ARG A 230 7.87 -17.13 -6.27
N ASP A 231 7.36 -16.12 -5.58
CA ASP A 231 6.15 -16.24 -4.75
C ASP A 231 4.90 -16.58 -5.59
N LEU A 232 4.77 -15.97 -6.76
CA LEU A 232 3.70 -16.27 -7.72
C LEU A 232 3.79 -17.71 -8.27
N ALA A 233 4.99 -18.24 -8.48
CA ALA A 233 5.21 -19.61 -8.92
C ALA A 233 4.90 -20.63 -7.81
N LEU A 234 5.30 -20.35 -6.57
CA LEU A 234 5.01 -21.19 -5.40
C LEU A 234 3.50 -21.29 -5.15
N THR A 235 2.80 -20.15 -5.21
CA THR A 235 1.34 -20.08 -5.03
C THR A 235 0.61 -20.88 -6.12
N ALA A 236 1.05 -20.77 -7.38
CA ALA A 236 0.48 -21.53 -8.49
C ALA A 236 0.71 -23.05 -8.32
N THR A 237 1.85 -23.45 -7.77
CA THR A 237 2.17 -24.86 -7.50
C THR A 237 1.28 -25.41 -6.38
N ALA A 238 1.11 -24.68 -5.28
CA ALA A 238 0.24 -25.06 -4.17
C ALA A 238 -1.23 -25.19 -4.62
N ALA A 239 -1.72 -24.27 -5.46
CA ALA A 239 -3.07 -24.33 -6.01
C ALA A 239 -3.30 -25.58 -6.88
N ARG A 240 -2.29 -26.02 -7.64
CA ARG A 240 -2.36 -27.25 -8.46
C ARG A 240 -2.27 -28.54 -7.63
N ALA A 241 -1.62 -28.49 -6.47
CA ALA A 241 -1.43 -29.64 -5.59
C ALA A 241 -2.64 -29.94 -4.69
N THR A 242 -3.61 -29.02 -4.60
CA THR A 242 -4.83 -29.20 -3.79
C THR A 242 -5.87 -29.96 -4.62
N PRO A 243 -6.23 -31.22 -4.29
CA PRO A 243 -7.22 -31.97 -5.06
C PRO A 243 -8.60 -31.28 -4.95
N ALA A 244 -9.35 -31.25 -6.05
CA ALA A 244 -10.71 -30.75 -6.07
C ALA A 244 -11.56 -31.48 -5.00
N PRO A 245 -12.46 -30.79 -4.28
CA PRO A 245 -13.32 -31.45 -3.32
C PRO A 245 -14.09 -32.55 -4.03
N ALA A 246 -14.05 -33.77 -3.47
CA ALA A 246 -14.75 -34.91 -4.03
C ALA A 246 -16.22 -34.54 -4.21
N ALA A 247 -16.72 -34.68 -5.44
CA ALA A 247 -18.10 -34.40 -5.76
C ALA A 247 -19.00 -35.18 -4.79
N ALA A 248 -19.81 -34.46 -4.01
CA ALA A 248 -20.77 -35.06 -3.11
C ALA A 248 -21.65 -36.00 -3.94
N THR A 249 -21.60 -37.29 -3.62
CA THR A 249 -22.43 -38.31 -4.25
C THR A 249 -23.90 -37.91 -4.00
N PRO A 250 -24.73 -37.70 -5.03
CA PRO A 250 -26.11 -37.35 -4.82
C PRO A 250 -26.79 -38.49 -4.03
N PRO A 251 -27.68 -38.18 -3.07
CA PRO A 251 -28.37 -39.20 -2.31
C PRO A 251 -29.15 -40.09 -3.28
N ALA A 252 -29.02 -41.41 -3.09
CA ALA A 252 -29.75 -42.41 -3.87
C ALA A 252 -31.25 -42.11 -3.81
N SER A 253 -31.87 -41.97 -4.97
CA SER A 253 -33.33 -41.85 -5.08
C SER A 253 -33.95 -43.17 -4.65
N ASP A 254 -34.56 -43.19 -3.47
CA ASP A 254 -35.36 -44.31 -2.98
C ASP A 254 -36.64 -44.43 -3.82
N HIS A 255 -36.58 -45.23 -4.90
CA HIS A 255 -37.77 -45.71 -5.58
C HIS A 255 -38.43 -46.80 -4.72
N ARG A 256 -39.33 -46.40 -3.82
CA ARG A 256 -40.39 -47.29 -3.35
C ARG A 256 -41.60 -47.19 -4.27
N ALA A 257 -41.69 -48.13 -5.19
CA ALA A 257 -42.95 -48.54 -5.80
C ALA A 257 -43.70 -49.51 -4.86
N GLY A 258 -45.03 -49.39 -4.83
CA GLY A 258 -45.94 -50.27 -4.10
C GLY A 258 -46.74 -49.49 -3.06
N ALA A 259 -48.05 -49.64 -2.92
CA ALA A 259 -49.10 -50.37 -3.63
C ALA A 259 -50.40 -49.72 -3.14
N GLY A 260 -51.45 -49.74 -3.97
CA GLY A 260 -52.71 -49.07 -3.66
C GLY A 260 -53.36 -49.58 -2.38
N ASP A 261 -54.17 -48.72 -1.75
CA ASP A 261 -55.34 -49.19 -1.04
C ASP A 261 -56.52 -48.25 -1.26
N SER A 262 -57.60 -48.86 -1.72
CA SER A 262 -58.95 -48.36 -1.81
C SER A 262 -59.59 -48.29 -0.42
N ARG A 263 -60.28 -47.19 -0.08
CA ARG A 263 -61.67 -47.17 0.45
C ARG A 263 -62.00 -45.87 1.20
N ARG A 264 -63.20 -45.39 0.86
CA ARG A 264 -64.11 -44.45 1.53
C ARG A 264 -63.80 -42.97 1.43
#